data_AF-A0A975SB61-F1
#
_entry.id   AF-A0A975SB61-F1
#
_cell.length_a   1.000
_cell.length_b   1.000
_cell.length_c   1.000
_cell.angle_alpha   90.00
_cell.angle_beta   90.00
_cell.angle_gamma   90.00
#
_symmetry.space_group_name_H-M   'P 1'
#
loop_
_entity.id
_entity.type
_entity.pdbx_description
1 polymer ?
#
loop_
_entity_poly.entity_id
_entity_poly.type
_entity_poly.pdbx_seq_one_letter_code
_entity_poly.pdbx_strand_id
1 'polypeptide(L)' 'MNDNEFNKELLYQITIIYLKKLLKERTITKEDYNIFKNKMIEEYNPILSKYTEEILDK' A
#
# COMPACT_ATOMS: atom_id res chain seq x y z
N MET A 1 4.12 11.16 -14.78
CA MET A 1 3.36 9.92 -14.55
C MET A 1 2.57 9.61 -15.81
N ASN A 2 2.81 8.47 -16.44
CA ASN A 2 2.01 7.97 -17.57
C ASN A 2 0.80 7.16 -17.08
N ASP A 3 -0.11 6.80 -17.98
CA ASP A 3 -1.36 6.10 -17.62
C ASP A 3 -1.11 4.76 -16.92
N ASN A 4 -0.07 4.03 -17.32
CA ASN A 4 0.29 2.76 -16.68
C ASN A 4 0.80 2.97 -15.24
N GLU A 5 1.64 3.97 -15.02
CA GLU A 5 2.11 4.38 -13.70
C GLU A 5 0.95 4.86 -12.82
N PHE A 6 0.02 5.63 -13.38
CA PHE A 6 -1.18 6.09 -12.67
C PHE A 6 -2.08 4.91 -12.24
N ASN A 7 -2.31 3.95 -13.14
CA ASN A 7 -3.12 2.78 -12.81
C ASN A 7 -2.46 1.91 -11.73
N LYS A 8 -1.14 1.74 -11.77
CA LYS A 8 -0.40 1.03 -10.72
C LYS A 8 -0.48 1.75 -9.38
N GLU A 9 -0.36 3.07 -9.38
CA GLU A 9 -0.53 3.91 -8.18
C GLU A 9 -1.93 3.75 -7.59
N LEU A 10 -2.98 3.80 -8.42
CA LEU A 10 -4.36 3.63 -8.00
C LEU A 10 -4.61 2.25 -7.39
N LEU A 11 -4.13 1.19 -8.05
CA LEU A 11 -4.24 -0.18 -7.56
C LEU A 11 -3.54 -0.37 -6.22
N TYR A 12 -2.34 0.20 -6.07
CA TYR A 12 -1.61 0.19 -4.81
C TYR A 12 -2.43 0.87 -3.70
N GLN A 13 -2.92 2.08 -3.93
CA GLN A 13 -3.68 2.83 -2.93
C GLN A 13 -4.95 2.10 -2.49
N ILE A 14 -5.72 1.57 -3.43
CA ILE A 14 -6.93 0.78 -3.13
C ILE A 14 -6.56 -0.44 -2.27
N THR A 15 -5.49 -1.15 -2.63
CA THR A 15 -5.04 -2.34 -1.89
C THR A 15 -4.62 -2.00 -0.46
N ILE A 16 -3.87 -0.92 -0.28
CA ILE A 16 -3.45 -0.47 1.06
C ILE A 16 -4.66 -0.05 1.92
N ILE A 17 -5.67 0.59 1.34
CA ILE A 17 -6.93 0.92 2.05
C ILE A 17 -7.60 -0.35 2.58
N TYR A 18 -7.69 -1.41 1.76
CA TYR A 18 -8.25 -2.68 2.20
C TYR A 18 -7.40 -3.36 3.27
N LEU A 19 -6.07 -3.38 3.13
CA LEU A 19 -5.17 -3.95 4.14
C LEU A 19 -5.30 -3.22 5.48
N LYS A 20 -5.40 -1.89 5.48
CA LYS A 20 -5.63 -1.09 6.70
C LYS A 20 -6.98 -1.43 7.34
N LYS A 21 -8.02 -1.65 6.54
CA LYS A 21 -9.33 -2.09 7.05
C LYS A 21 -9.24 -3.46 7.72
N LEU A 22 -8.63 -4.44 7.07
CA LEU A 22 -8.44 -5.79 7.62
C LEU A 22 -7.62 -5.78 8.92
N LEU A 23 -6.58 -4.94 8.98
CA LEU A 23 -5.78 -4.76 10.19
C LEU A 23 -6.62 -4.15 11.33
N LYS A 24 -7.44 -3.14 11.03
CA LYS A 24 -8.35 -2.50 12.01
C LYS A 24 -9.40 -3.49 12.55
N GLU A 25 -9.89 -4.37 11.69
CA GLU A 25 -10.83 -5.45 12.03
C GLU A 25 -10.14 -6.64 12.74
N ARG A 26 -8.81 -6.58 12.94
CA ARG A 26 -7.98 -7.65 13.51
C ARG A 26 -8.07 -8.97 12.74
N THR A 27 -8.43 -8.92 11.46
CA THR A 27 -8.48 -10.07 10.56
C THR A 27 -7.07 -10.48 10.12
N ILE A 28 -6.14 -9.53 10.07
CA ILE A 28 -4.72 -9.76 9.83
C ILE A 28 -3.89 -9.13 10.95
N THR A 29 -2.69 -9.65 11.16
CA THR A 29 -1.74 -9.07 12.12
C THR A 29 -0.99 -7.89 11.49
N LYS A 30 -0.26 -7.13 12.32
CA LYS A 30 0.66 -6.09 11.82
C LYS A 30 1.80 -6.68 10.98
N GLU A 31 2.23 -7.89 11.30
CA GLU A 31 3.25 -8.61 10.54
C GLU A 31 2.73 -8.99 9.16
N ASP A 32 1.52 -9.56 9.09
CA ASP A 32 0.84 -9.85 7.82
C ASP A 32 0.69 -8.57 6.98
N TYR A 33 0.22 -7.48 7.59
CA TYR A 33 0.09 -6.19 6.92
C TYR A 33 1.41 -5.73 6.28
N ASN A 34 2.52 -5.83 7.02
CA ASN A 34 3.83 -5.44 6.50
C ASN A 34 4.31 -6.35 5.35
N ILE A 35 4.09 -7.66 5.46
CA ILE A 35 4.42 -8.62 4.39
C ILE A 35 3.64 -8.28 3.12
N PHE A 36 2.32 -8.09 3.24
CA PHE A 36 1.48 -7.73 2.10
C PHE A 36 1.86 -6.37 1.52
N LYS A 37 2.07 -5.36 2.36
CA LYS A 37 2.48 -4.02 1.92
C LYS A 37 3.78 -4.09 1.11
N ASN A 38 4.81 -4.77 1.61
CA ASN A 38 6.09 -4.87 0.91
C ASN A 38 5.93 -5.54 -0.46
N LYS A 39 5.14 -6.62 -0.53
CA LYS A 39 4.82 -7.28 -1.80
C LYS A 39 4.10 -6.35 -2.78
N MET A 40 3.19 -5.50 -2.31
CA MET A 40 2.49 -4.54 -3.16
C MET A 40 3.41 -3.40 -3.65
N ILE A 41 4.38 -2.98 -2.84
CA ILE A 41 5.41 -2.01 -3.24
C ILE A 41 6.27 -2.61 -4.37
N GLU A 42 6.69 -3.86 -4.25
CA GLU A 42 7.47 -4.55 -5.28
C GLU A 42 6.69 -4.72 -6.59
N GLU A 43 5.42 -5.13 -6.51
CA GLU A 43 4.57 -5.41 -7.68
C GLU A 43 4.17 -4.13 -8.43
N TYR A 44 3.67 -3.13 -7.69
CA TYR A 44 3.09 -1.94 -8.30
C TYR A 44 4.10 -0.80 -8.43
N ASN A 45 5.20 -0.83 -7.70
CA ASN A 45 6.23 0.23 -7.65
C ASN A 45 5.60 1.64 -7.63
N PRO A 46 4.75 1.94 -6.62
CA PRO A 46 4.03 3.20 -6.57
C PRO A 46 5.00 4.37 -6.49
N ILE A 47 4.74 5.42 -7.27
CA ILE A 47 5.63 6.57 -7.39
C ILE A 47 5.37 7.55 -6.25
N LEU A 48 4.12 7.79 -5.87
CA LEU A 48 3.75 8.79 -4.86
C LEU A 48 3.53 8.16 -3.48
N SER A 49 2.85 7.01 -3.44
CA SER A 49 2.53 6.33 -2.19
C SER A 49 3.75 5.82 -1.42
N LYS A 50 4.87 5.57 -2.12
CA LYS A 50 6.13 5.19 -1.48
C LYS A 50 6.66 6.28 -0.54
N TYR A 51 6.47 7.56 -0.90
CA TYR A 51 6.99 8.69 -0.13
C TYR A 51 6.00 9.26 0.90
N THR A 52 4.70 9.02 0.72
CA THR A 52 3.66 9.57 1.63
C THR A 52 3.52 8.78 2.92
N GLU A 53 3.79 7.48 2.91
CA GLU A 53 3.76 6.69 4.15
C GLU A 53 4.97 6.94 5.07
N GLU A 54 6.12 7.34 4.53
CA GLU A 54 7.28 7.77 5.34
C GLU A 54 7.00 9.05 6.16
N ILE A 55 6.02 9.85 5.75
CA ILE A 55 5.67 11.13 6.39
C ILE A 55 4.57 10.95 7.45
N LEU A 56 3.69 9.94 7.30
CA LEU A 56 2.54 9.71 8.18
C LEU A 56 2.83 8.80 9.38
N ASP A 57 3.99 8.12 9.41
CA ASP A 57 4.48 7.33 10.57
C ASP A 57 5.37 8.19 11.52
N LYS A 58 5.33 9.53 11.42
CA LYS A 58 6.05 10.47 12.30
C LYS A 58 5.14 11.24 13.25
#